data_AF-A0A2N6QQ57-F1
#
_entry.id   AF-A0A2N6QQ57-F1
#
_cell.length_a   1.000
_cell.length_b   1.000
_cell.length_c   1.000
_cell.angle_alpha   90.00
_cell.angle_beta   90.00
_cell.angle_gamma   90.00
#
_symmetry.space_group_name_H-M   'P 1'
#
loop_
_entity.id
_entity.type
_entity.pdbx_description
1 polymer ?
#
loop_
_entity_poly.entity_id
_entity_poly.type
_entity_poly.pdbx_seq_one_letter_code
_entity_poly.pdbx_strand_id
1 'polypeptide(L)'
;MTKSGNEGVFQKSNVENVGSSTEAHEFGHSLGLWPGTIDGHPKGNHIGKGQPDIMYPRGTKVDSQYRYNPKANSSQSGGTLNPDKHKVLQSDIDMLHLEKLNYDKNGRSQLGSCTSAFWQ
;
A
#
# COMPACT_ATOMS: atom_id res chain seq x y z
N MET A 1 -0.11 -20.50 8.63
CA MET A 1 -0.65 -19.13 8.71
C MET A 1 0.39 -18.20 8.09
N THR A 2 0.40 -18.10 6.76
CA THR A 2 1.31 -17.19 6.06
C THR A 2 0.80 -15.76 6.24
N LYS A 3 1.67 -14.93 6.81
CA LYS A 3 1.45 -13.49 7.00
C LYS A 3 1.37 -12.83 5.63
N SER A 4 0.38 -11.97 5.45
CA SER A 4 0.25 -11.08 4.29
C SER A 4 1.52 -10.24 4.15
N GLY A 5 2.26 -10.47 3.07
CA GLY A 5 3.43 -9.69 2.69
C GLY A 5 4.09 -10.33 1.47
N ASN A 6 4.07 -9.61 0.35
CA ASN A 6 4.89 -9.79 -0.87
C ASN A 6 4.40 -10.74 -1.96
N GLU A 7 3.14 -11.16 -1.96
CA GLU A 7 2.63 -12.05 -3.02
C GLU A 7 1.56 -11.41 -3.93
N GLY A 8 1.22 -10.12 -3.77
CA GLY A 8 0.13 -9.52 -4.56
C GLY A 8 -1.19 -10.28 -4.37
N VAL A 9 -1.41 -10.81 -3.16
CA VAL A 9 -2.57 -11.64 -2.85
C VAL A 9 -3.71 -10.73 -2.44
N PHE A 10 -4.67 -10.57 -3.34
CA PHE A 10 -5.94 -9.93 -3.01
C PHE A 10 -6.72 -10.80 -2.03
N GLN A 11 -6.86 -10.34 -0.79
CA GLN A 11 -7.85 -10.90 0.11
C GLN A 11 -9.24 -10.50 -0.40
N LYS A 12 -10.06 -11.48 -0.78
CA LYS A 12 -11.40 -11.25 -1.36
C LYS A 12 -12.22 -10.23 -0.55
N SER A 13 -12.24 -10.38 0.78
CA SER A 13 -12.95 -9.47 1.69
C SER A 13 -12.48 -8.01 1.66
N ASN A 14 -11.28 -7.75 1.12
CA ASN A 14 -10.67 -6.42 1.06
C ASN A 14 -10.82 -5.75 -0.32
N VAL A 15 -11.17 -6.52 -1.36
CA VAL A 15 -11.37 -6.05 -2.75
C VAL A 15 -12.85 -6.06 -3.17
N GLU A 16 -13.74 -6.61 -2.35
CA GLU A 16 -15.19 -6.54 -2.58
C GLU A 16 -15.77 -5.13 -2.34
N ASN A 17 -15.02 -4.26 -1.65
CA ASN A 17 -15.45 -2.90 -1.35
C ASN A 17 -15.11 -1.95 -2.50
N VAL A 18 -16.14 -1.51 -3.23
CA VAL A 18 -16.01 -0.49 -4.28
C VAL A 18 -15.45 0.82 -3.70
N GLY A 19 -14.37 1.34 -4.29
CA GLY A 19 -13.73 2.59 -3.87
C GLY A 19 -12.59 2.42 -2.85
N SER A 20 -12.27 1.18 -2.48
CA SER A 20 -11.08 0.83 -1.70
C SER A 20 -9.80 1.14 -2.47
N SER A 21 -8.75 1.55 -1.76
CA SER A 21 -7.41 1.70 -2.33
C SER A 21 -6.62 0.39 -2.30
N THR A 22 -7.23 -0.73 -1.89
CA THR A 22 -6.53 -2.02 -1.69
C THR A 22 -5.91 -2.51 -2.99
N GLU A 23 -6.63 -2.40 -4.09
CA GLU A 23 -6.16 -2.82 -5.41
C GLU A 23 -4.93 -2.03 -5.82
N ALA A 24 -5.00 -0.71 -5.66
CA ALA A 24 -3.88 0.18 -5.93
C ALA A 24 -2.68 -0.08 -5.01
N HIS A 25 -2.93 -0.43 -3.74
CA HIS A 25 -1.89 -0.79 -2.78
C HIS A 25 -1.15 -2.07 -3.20
N GLU A 26 -1.86 -3.17 -3.45
CA GLU A 26 -1.22 -4.42 -3.88
C GLU A 26 -0.57 -4.28 -5.25
N PHE A 27 -1.19 -3.52 -6.17
CA PHE A 27 -0.59 -3.23 -7.46
C PHE A 27 0.69 -2.40 -7.34
N GLY A 28 0.75 -1.44 -6.40
CA GLY A 28 1.95 -0.69 -6.09
C GLY A 28 3.14 -1.60 -5.75
N HIS A 29 2.91 -2.63 -4.91
CA HIS A 29 3.95 -3.63 -4.62
C HIS A 29 4.48 -4.32 -5.89
N SER A 30 3.59 -4.66 -6.84
CA SER A 30 4.00 -5.29 -8.11
C SER A 30 4.91 -4.39 -8.97
N LEU A 31 4.77 -3.07 -8.84
CA LEU A 31 5.61 -2.07 -9.50
C LEU A 31 6.96 -1.85 -8.79
N GLY A 32 7.18 -2.48 -7.63
CA GLY A 32 8.37 -2.29 -6.81
C GLY A 32 8.23 -1.15 -5.80
N LEU A 33 7.01 -0.65 -5.54
CA LEU A 33 6.78 0.34 -4.48
C LEU A 33 7.01 -0.33 -3.12
N TRP A 34 8.18 -0.04 -2.55
CA TRP A 34 8.73 -0.79 -1.43
C TRP A 34 9.47 0.14 -0.46
N PRO A 35 8.87 0.49 0.70
CA PRO A 35 9.43 1.44 1.66
C PRO A 35 10.61 0.87 2.50
N GLY A 36 11.20 -0.24 2.08
CA GLY A 36 12.42 -0.80 2.68
C GLY A 36 12.19 -1.67 3.93
N THR A 37 10.96 -2.07 4.22
CA THR A 37 10.63 -3.02 5.31
C THR A 37 10.48 -4.43 4.76
N ILE A 38 10.37 -5.45 5.62
CA ILE A 38 10.33 -6.87 5.17
C ILE A 38 9.03 -7.26 4.48
N ASP A 39 7.94 -6.59 4.85
CA ASP A 39 6.56 -6.83 4.42
C ASP A 39 6.08 -5.80 3.39
N GLY A 40 6.94 -4.87 2.96
CA GLY A 40 6.60 -3.86 1.96
C GLY A 40 5.78 -2.69 2.52
N HIS A 41 5.64 -2.58 3.84
CA HIS A 41 4.80 -1.57 4.48
C HIS A 41 5.59 -0.64 5.41
N PRO A 42 5.31 0.67 5.46
CA PRO A 42 5.89 1.55 6.47
C PRO A 42 5.46 1.10 7.87
N LYS A 43 6.39 1.14 8.84
CA LYS A 43 6.08 0.80 10.24
C LYS A 43 5.67 2.04 11.04
N GLY A 44 4.73 1.84 11.96
CA GLY A 44 4.56 2.72 13.13
C GLY A 44 3.32 3.61 13.13
N ASN A 45 3.47 4.75 13.81
CA ASN A 45 2.40 5.73 14.06
C ASN A 45 2.50 6.87 13.04
N HIS A 46 1.37 7.23 12.43
CA HIS A 46 1.23 8.31 11.45
C HIS A 46 0.34 9.46 11.96
N ILE A 47 -0.04 9.47 13.24
CA ILE A 47 -0.71 10.62 13.88
C ILE A 47 0.18 11.88 13.75
N GLY A 48 -0.42 12.99 13.31
CA GLY A 48 0.24 14.28 13.15
C GLY A 48 1.17 14.39 11.95
N LYS A 49 1.22 13.36 11.08
CA LYS A 49 2.10 13.34 9.89
C LYS A 49 1.39 13.76 8.59
N GLY A 50 0.09 14.04 8.67
CA GLY A 50 -0.71 14.47 7.52
C GLY A 50 -1.34 13.30 6.78
N GLN A 51 -1.42 13.43 5.46
CA GLN A 51 -2.06 12.46 4.58
C GLN A 51 -1.26 11.15 4.55
N PRO A 52 -1.82 10.00 4.97
CA PRO A 52 -1.16 8.71 4.81
C PRO A 52 -1.01 8.37 3.32
N ASP A 53 0.19 7.91 2.97
CA ASP A 53 0.51 7.38 1.65
C ASP A 53 -0.19 6.04 1.37
N ILE A 54 -0.07 5.56 0.13
CA ILE A 54 -0.78 4.38 -0.33
C ILE A 54 -0.25 3.08 0.30
N MET A 55 0.98 3.06 0.82
CA MET A 55 1.65 1.86 1.33
C MET A 55 1.43 1.62 2.82
N TYR A 56 0.84 2.56 3.57
CA TYR A 56 0.49 2.29 4.97
C TYR A 56 -0.52 1.14 5.08
N PRO A 57 -0.26 0.14 5.95
CA PRO A 57 -1.14 -1.02 6.06
C PRO A 57 -2.34 -0.73 6.95
N ARG A 58 -3.37 -1.58 6.85
CA ARG A 58 -4.46 -1.62 7.85
C ARG A 58 -3.87 -1.79 9.26
N GLY A 59 -4.50 -1.16 10.25
CA GLY A 59 -3.99 -1.17 11.63
C GLY A 59 -3.04 -0.01 11.96
N THR A 60 -2.60 0.77 10.97
CA THR A 60 -1.82 1.99 11.20
C THR A 60 -2.60 2.99 12.08
N LYS A 61 -1.91 3.56 13.08
CA LYS A 61 -2.44 4.66 13.89
C LYS A 61 -2.36 5.96 13.08
N VAL A 62 -3.49 6.64 12.92
CA VAL A 62 -3.61 7.86 12.11
C VAL A 62 -4.47 8.91 12.81
N ASP A 63 -4.43 10.15 12.31
CA ASP A 63 -5.35 11.21 12.74
C ASP A 63 -6.81 10.80 12.48
N SER A 64 -7.73 11.35 13.29
CA SER A 64 -9.15 10.95 13.31
C SER A 64 -9.81 10.96 11.93
N GLN A 65 -9.49 11.95 11.09
CA GLN A 65 -10.06 12.09 9.75
C GLN A 65 -9.73 10.93 8.79
N TYR A 66 -8.70 10.13 9.08
CA TYR A 66 -8.26 9.01 8.25
C TYR A 66 -8.69 7.63 8.81
N ARG A 67 -9.38 7.59 9.95
CA ARG A 67 -9.82 6.35 10.59
C ARG A 67 -11.08 5.79 9.94
N TYR A 68 -11.35 4.49 10.13
CA TYR A 68 -12.65 3.90 9.80
C TYR A 68 -13.80 4.59 10.52
N ASN A 69 -13.60 4.91 11.80
CA ASN A 69 -14.51 5.73 12.60
C ASN A 69 -13.73 6.93 13.17
N PRO A 70 -13.97 8.16 12.67
CA PRO A 70 -13.28 9.35 13.16
C PRO A 70 -13.47 9.65 14.66
N LYS A 71 -14.55 9.13 15.27
CA LYS A 71 -14.84 9.29 16.70
C LYS A 71 -14.19 8.21 17.57
N ALA A 72 -13.71 7.10 16.98
CA ALA A 72 -13.04 6.05 17.73
C ALA A 72 -11.62 6.48 18.11
N ASN A 73 -11.18 6.12 19.31
CA ASN A 73 -9.78 6.26 19.69
C ASN A 73 -8.92 5.24 18.95
N SER A 74 -7.61 5.45 18.86
CA SER A 74 -6.70 4.60 18.06
C SER A 74 -6.57 3.15 18.53
N SER A 75 -7.10 2.82 19.71
CA SER A 75 -7.03 1.48 20.31
C SER A 75 -8.38 0.75 20.25
N GLN A 76 -9.43 1.41 19.76
CA GLN A 76 -10.77 0.87 19.60
C GLN A 76 -10.99 0.32 18.20
N SER A 77 -12.02 -0.51 18.05
CA SER A 77 -12.51 -0.92 16.74
C SER A 77 -12.85 0.31 15.89
N GLY A 78 -12.36 0.31 14.65
CA GLY A 78 -12.45 1.45 13.74
C GLY A 78 -11.50 2.61 14.03
N GLY A 79 -10.60 2.49 15.02
CA GLY A 79 -9.64 3.51 15.41
C GLY A 79 -8.39 3.64 14.54
N THR A 80 -8.22 2.74 13.58
CA THR A 80 -7.06 2.66 12.69
C THR A 80 -7.42 3.10 11.28
N LEU A 81 -6.40 3.24 10.45
CA LEU A 81 -6.48 3.72 9.07
C LEU A 81 -7.55 2.98 8.26
N ASN A 82 -8.45 3.75 7.67
CA ASN A 82 -9.34 3.29 6.61
C ASN A 82 -8.60 3.35 5.26
N PRO A 83 -8.44 2.22 4.54
CA PRO A 83 -7.80 2.17 3.22
C PRO A 83 -8.39 3.16 2.21
N ASP A 84 -9.68 3.47 2.28
CA ASP A 84 -10.35 4.43 1.39
C ASP A 84 -9.81 5.88 1.57
N LYS A 85 -9.02 6.10 2.62
CA LYS A 85 -8.42 7.39 2.95
C LYS A 85 -6.96 7.50 2.55
N HIS A 86 -6.35 6.44 2.00
CA HIS A 86 -5.03 6.53 1.41
C HIS A 86 -5.02 7.46 0.20
N LYS A 87 -3.83 8.02 -0.09
CA LYS A 87 -3.56 8.65 -1.38
C LYS A 87 -2.19 8.23 -1.87
N VAL A 88 -2.07 8.08 -3.18
CA VAL A 88 -0.76 8.06 -3.83
C VAL A 88 -0.18 9.48 -3.70
N LEU A 89 0.98 9.58 -3.07
CA LEU A 89 1.74 10.83 -2.92
C LEU A 89 2.86 10.88 -3.96
N GLN A 90 3.40 12.08 -4.19
CA GLN A 90 4.57 12.21 -5.07
C GLN A 90 5.75 11.37 -4.58
N SER A 91 5.94 11.26 -3.26
CA SER A 91 6.98 10.41 -2.68
C SER A 91 6.83 8.93 -3.02
N ASP A 92 5.60 8.44 -3.24
CA ASP A 92 5.38 7.06 -3.70
C ASP A 92 5.87 6.88 -5.13
N ILE A 93 5.61 7.87 -5.99
CA ILE A 93 6.07 7.86 -7.39
C ILE A 93 7.59 7.97 -7.45
N ASP A 94 8.18 8.85 -6.65
CA ASP A 94 9.64 9.04 -6.59
C ASP A 94 10.35 7.76 -6.10
N MET A 95 9.71 6.98 -5.22
CA MET A 95 10.24 5.71 -4.71
C MET A 95 10.27 4.60 -5.77
N LEU A 96 9.47 4.70 -6.82
CA LEU A 96 9.55 3.78 -7.96
C LEU A 96 10.83 3.98 -8.79
N HIS A 97 11.56 5.07 -8.57
CA HIS A 97 12.82 5.38 -9.26
C HIS A 97 12.69 5.28 -10.79
N LEU A 98 11.61 5.83 -11.35
CA LEU A 98 11.30 5.75 -12.78
C LEU A 98 12.42 6.35 -13.64
N GLU A 99 13.15 7.33 -13.11
CA GLU A 99 14.32 7.94 -13.75
C GLU A 99 15.49 6.98 -13.97
N LYS A 100 15.51 5.83 -13.27
CA LYS A 100 16.55 4.80 -13.38
C LYS A 100 16.19 3.68 -14.36
N LEU A 101 15.02 3.76 -14.99
CA LEU A 101 14.58 2.76 -15.95
C LEU A 101 15.47 2.79 -17.21
N ASN A 102 15.91 1.61 -17.64
CA ASN A 102 16.65 1.44 -18.89
C ASN A 102 15.66 1.26 -20.03
N TYR A 103 15.69 2.17 -21.00
CA TYR A 103 14.79 2.13 -22.15
C TYR A 103 15.45 1.46 -23.35
N ASP A 104 14.71 0.61 -24.05
CA ASP A 104 15.14 0.03 -25.32
C ASP A 104 15.11 1.07 -26.45
N LYS A 105 15.56 0.67 -27.65
CA LYS A 105 15.56 1.51 -28.85
C LYS A 105 14.16 2.02 -29.28
N ASN A 106 13.09 1.47 -28.71
CA ASN A 106 11.70 1.85 -28.97
C ASN A 106 11.09 2.66 -27.81
N GLY A 107 11.90 3.06 -26.82
CA GLY A 107 11.42 3.79 -25.65
C GLY A 107 10.63 2.94 -24.65
N ARG A 108 10.82 1.62 -24.62
CA ARG A 108 10.14 0.70 -23.69
C ARG A 108 11.07 0.33 -22.54
N SER A 109 10.52 0.23 -21.33
CA SER A 109 11.22 -0.31 -20.17
C SER A 109 10.32 -1.23 -19.36
N GLN A 110 10.92 -2.00 -18.45
CA GLN A 110 10.21 -2.87 -17.52
C GLN A 110 10.24 -2.25 -16.14
N LEU A 111 9.04 -2.04 -15.57
CA LEU A 111 8.86 -1.61 -14.19
C LEU A 111 8.23 -2.75 -13.40
N GLY A 112 8.80 -3.03 -12.24
CA GLY A 112 8.32 -4.08 -11.35
C GLY A 112 8.60 -5.50 -11.82
N SER A 113 8.14 -6.46 -11.03
CA SER A 113 8.26 -7.89 -11.31
C SER A 113 7.09 -8.64 -10.68
N CYS A 114 6.49 -9.56 -11.42
CA CYS A 114 5.45 -10.45 -10.91
C CYS A 114 5.96 -11.89 -10.97
N THR A 115 5.86 -12.63 -9.86
CA THR A 115 6.12 -14.07 -9.81
C THR A 115 4.83 -14.78 -9.44
N SER A 116 4.31 -15.64 -10.30
CA SER A 116 3.18 -16.51 -9.97
C SER A 116 3.71 -17.86 -9.49
N ALA A 117 3.52 -18.18 -8.20
CA ALA A 117 3.66 -19.54 -7.70
C ALA A 117 2.28 -20.22 -7.74
N PHE A 118 2.02 -21.00 -8.79
CA PHE A 118 0.87 -21.91 -8.79
C PHE A 118 1.21 -23.09 -7.87
N TRP A 119 0.54 -23.17 -6.72
CA TRP A 119 0.53 -24.38 -5.91
C TRP A 119 -0.59 -25.30 -6.45
N GLN A 120 -0.21 -26.52 -6.87
CA GLN A 120 -1.15 -27.63 -7.13
C GLN A 120 -1.55 -28.30 -5.82
#